data_AF-A0A953WEM0-F1
#
_entry.id   AF-A0A953WEM0-F1
#
_cell.length_a   1.000
_cell.length_b   1.000
_cell.length_c   1.000
_cell.angle_alpha   90.00
_cell.angle_beta   90.00
_cell.angle_gamma   90.00
#
_symmetry.space_group_name_H-M   'P 1'
#
loop_
_entity.id
_entity.type
_entity.pdbx_description
1 polymer ?
#
loop_
_entity_poly.entity_id
_entity_poly.type
_entity_poly.pdbx_seq_one_letter_code
_entity_poly.pdbx_strand_id
1 'polypeptide(L)'
;NLMSLGGLAIAIGMIVDGAIVVTENAVERLHENPNASKLHVIYRAASEVAVPTAAGIFIICLVFVPLLTLQGLEGKLFSPVA
;
A
#
# COMPACT_ATOMS: atom_id res chain seq x y z
N ASN A 1 -22.25 7.15 8.49
CA ASN A 1 -22.83 7.07 7.12
C ASN A 1 -22.12 5.95 6.38
N LEU A 2 -22.84 5.02 5.75
CA LEU A 2 -22.28 3.83 5.07
C LEU A 2 -21.17 4.19 4.07
N MET A 3 -21.35 5.30 3.35
CA MET A 3 -20.35 5.82 2.42
C MET A 3 -19.00 6.18 3.06
N SER A 4 -19.00 6.84 4.23
CA SER A 4 -17.77 7.21 4.92
C SER A 4 -17.07 6.00 5.57
N LEU A 5 -17.84 4.98 5.97
CA LEU A 5 -17.27 3.73 6.46
C LEU A 5 -16.59 2.94 5.32
N GLY A 6 -17.12 3.05 4.08
CA GLY A 6 -16.50 2.50 2.87
C GLY A 6 -15.11 3.09 2.57
N GLY A 7 -14.95 4.41 2.69
CA GLY A 7 -13.63 5.05 2.57
C GLY A 7 -12.64 4.63 3.64
N LEU A 8 -13.12 4.55 4.88
CA LEU A 8 -12.27 4.13 5.99
C LEU A 8 -11.74 2.69 5.77
N ALA A 9 -12.60 1.79 5.29
CA ALA A 9 -12.21 0.42 4.97
C ALA A 9 -11.17 0.35 3.85
N ILE A 10 -11.32 1.17 2.81
CA ILE A 10 -10.34 1.26 1.72
C ILE A 10 -9.03 1.81 2.26
N ALA A 11 -9.05 2.95 2.97
CA ALA A 11 -7.87 3.59 3.54
C ALA A 11 -7.06 2.63 4.42
N ILE A 12 -7.72 1.82 5.26
CA ILE A 12 -7.04 0.80 6.06
C ILE A 12 -6.34 -0.21 5.14
N GLY A 13 -7.02 -0.73 4.12
CA GLY A 13 -6.43 -1.63 3.13
C GLY A 13 -5.20 -1.04 2.45
N MET A 14 -5.25 0.23 2.05
CA MET A 14 -4.12 0.91 1.40
C MET A 14 -2.93 1.10 2.35
N ILE A 15 -3.18 1.40 3.63
CA ILE A 15 -2.13 1.61 4.64
C ILE A 15 -1.39 0.30 4.93
N VAL A 16 -2.12 -0.82 4.98
CA VAL A 16 -1.52 -2.11 5.34
C VAL A 16 -0.87 -2.84 4.18
N ASP A 17 -1.31 -2.60 2.93
CA ASP A 17 -0.82 -3.30 1.73
C ASP A 17 0.72 -3.24 1.60
N GLY A 18 1.28 -2.03 1.60
CA GLY A 18 2.73 -1.86 1.49
C GLY A 18 3.51 -2.46 2.66
N ALA A 19 2.96 -2.41 3.87
CA ALA A 19 3.59 -3.00 5.04
C ALA A 19 3.57 -4.54 4.99
N ILE A 20 2.48 -5.14 4.51
CA ILE A 20 2.34 -6.59 4.36
C ILE A 20 3.35 -7.11 3.34
N VAL A 21 3.46 -6.49 2.16
CA VAL A 21 4.41 -6.91 1.10
C VAL A 21 5.86 -6.90 1.60
N VAL A 22 6.28 -5.84 2.31
CA VAL A 22 7.64 -5.74 2.84
C VAL A 22 7.88 -6.78 3.95
N THR A 23 6.90 -6.99 4.83
CA THR A 23 7.04 -7.92 5.95
C THR A 23 7.08 -9.37 5.46
N GLU A 24 6.24 -9.74 4.49
CA GLU A 24 6.21 -11.07 3.90
C GLU A 24 7.54 -11.42 3.22
N ASN A 25 8.05 -10.53 2.36
CA ASN A 25 9.35 -10.75 1.72
C ASN A 25 10.51 -10.81 2.73
N ALA A 26 10.47 -9.98 3.79
CA ALA A 26 11.50 -10.02 4.84
C ALA A 26 11.48 -11.34 5.63
N VAL A 27 10.29 -11.86 5.97
CA VAL A 27 10.11 -13.13 6.68
C VAL A 27 10.55 -14.30 5.79
N GLU A 28 10.17 -14.30 4.51
CA GLU A 28 10.59 -15.32 3.54
C GLU A 28 12.12 -15.39 3.45
N ARG A 29 12.80 -14.25 3.25
CA ARG A 29 14.26 -14.22 3.14
C ARG A 29 15.00 -14.55 4.43
N LEU A 30 14.43 -14.24 5.59
CA LEU A 30 14.96 -14.66 6.88
C LEU A 30 14.87 -16.18 7.07
N HIS A 31 13.80 -16.82 6.60
CA HIS A 31 13.66 -18.28 6.64
C HIS A 31 14.64 -18.97 5.68
N GLU A 32 14.89 -18.41 4.50
CA GLU A 32 15.87 -18.95 3.54
C GLU A 32 17.33 -18.79 3.99
N ASN A 33 17.61 -17.77 4.81
CA ASN A 33 18.97 -17.40 5.21
C ASN A 33 19.15 -17.39 6.75
N PRO A 34 18.98 -18.53 7.45
CA PRO A 34 18.93 -18.60 8.91
C PRO A 34 20.24 -18.19 9.60
N ASN A 35 21.38 -18.31 8.90
CA ASN A 35 22.71 -17.98 9.43
C ASN A 35 23.22 -16.58 9.04
N ALA A 36 22.46 -15.84 8.23
CA ALA A 36 22.87 -14.52 7.77
C ALA A 36 22.55 -13.43 8.81
N SER A 37 23.26 -12.31 8.71
CA SER A 37 22.97 -11.13 9.54
C SER A 37 21.56 -10.63 9.26
N LYS A 38 20.68 -10.67 10.27
CA LYS A 38 19.25 -10.32 10.14
C LYS A 38 19.03 -8.94 9.51
N LEU A 39 19.80 -7.94 9.94
CA LEU A 39 19.72 -6.58 9.38
C LEU A 39 20.05 -6.53 7.89
N HIS A 40 21.05 -7.30 7.45
CA HIS A 40 21.44 -7.35 6.05
C HIS A 40 20.36 -8.00 5.18
N VAL A 41 19.77 -9.09 5.68
CA VAL A 41 18.68 -9.80 5.01
C VAL A 41 17.44 -8.92 4.87
N ILE A 42 17.02 -8.27 5.96
CA ILE A 42 15.85 -7.37 5.96
C ILE A 42 16.08 -6.19 5.00
N TYR A 43 17.27 -5.58 5.02
CA TYR A 43 17.59 -4.47 4.12
C TYR A 43 17.50 -4.87 2.63
N ARG A 44 18.06 -6.03 2.26
CA ARG A 44 17.97 -6.54 0.90
C ARG A 44 16.54 -6.87 0.51
N ALA A 45 15.81 -7.57 1.38
CA ALA A 45 14.42 -7.92 1.14
C ALA A 45 13.56 -6.66 0.92
N ALA A 46 13.70 -5.64 1.77
CA ALA A 46 12.99 -4.38 1.60
C ALA A 46 13.36 -3.67 0.29
N SER A 47 14.64 -3.69 -0.11
CA SER A 47 15.10 -3.04 -1.35
C SER A 47 14.56 -3.72 -2.62
N GLU A 48 14.37 -5.03 -2.59
CA GLU A 48 13.83 -5.78 -3.74
C GLU A 48 12.37 -5.44 -4.03
N VAL A 49 11.56 -5.25 -2.97
CA VAL A 49 10.14 -4.91 -3.12
C VAL A 49 9.88 -3.41 -3.17
N ALA A 50 10.88 -2.57 -2.86
CA ALA A 50 10.71 -1.11 -2.84
C ALA A 50 10.19 -0.54 -4.17
N VAL A 51 10.73 -1.01 -5.30
CA VAL A 51 10.31 -0.55 -6.64
C VAL A 51 8.87 -0.97 -6.96
N PRO A 52 8.47 -2.25 -6.89
CA PRO A 52 7.09 -2.64 -7.17
C PRO A 52 6.08 -2.03 -6.19
N THR A 53 6.41 -1.95 -4.89
CA THR A 53 5.53 -1.29 -3.90
C THR A 53 5.35 0.20 -4.20
N ALA A 54 6.42 0.92 -4.57
CA ALA A 54 6.32 2.33 -4.94
C ALA A 54 5.51 2.52 -6.23
N ALA A 55 5.66 1.63 -7.22
CA ALA A 55 4.85 1.66 -8.44
C ALA A 55 3.36 1.45 -8.14
N GLY A 56 3.02 0.51 -7.24
CA GLY A 56 1.64 0.30 -6.78
C GLY A 56 1.04 1.53 -6.12
N ILE A 57 1.78 2.15 -5.19
CA ILE A 57 1.36 3.41 -4.55
C ILE A 57 1.15 4.50 -5.60
N PHE A 58 2.02 4.60 -6.60
CA PHE A 58 1.90 5.60 -7.67
C PHE A 58 0.64 5.38 -8.51
N ILE A 59 0.29 4.14 -8.83
CA ILE A 59 -0.95 3.81 -9.54
C ILE A 59 -2.16 4.21 -8.70
N ILE A 60 -2.17 3.92 -7.39
CA ILE A 60 -3.24 4.34 -6.48
C ILE A 60 -3.37 5.87 -6.49
N CYS A 61 -2.26 6.60 -6.38
CA CYS A 61 -2.27 8.06 -6.47
C CYS A 61 -2.82 8.56 -7.82
N LEU A 62 -2.44 7.95 -8.95
CA LEU A 62 -2.93 8.33 -10.28
C LEU A 62 -4.45 8.11 -10.44
N VAL A 63 -5.03 7.15 -9.72
CA VAL A 63 -6.48 6.91 -9.72
C VAL A 63 -7.20 7.84 -8.75
N PHE A 64 -6.67 8.01 -7.53
CA PHE A 64 -7.35 8.74 -6.45
C PHE A 64 -7.21 10.27 -6.57
N VAL A 65 -6.06 10.78 -7.03
CA VAL A 65 -5.84 12.24 -7.17
C VAL A 65 -6.85 12.86 -8.13
N PRO A 66 -7.11 12.33 -9.34
CA PRO A 66 -8.16 12.85 -10.22
C PRO A 66 -9.55 12.74 -9.60
N LEU A 67 -9.85 11.65 -8.89
CA LEU A 67 -11.15 11.47 -8.22
C LEU A 67 -11.40 12.55 -7.16
N LEU A 68 -10.38 12.99 -6.42
CA LEU A 68 -10.46 14.09 -5.46
C LEU A 68 -10.70 15.45 -6.12
N THR A 69 -10.33 15.63 -7.39
CA THR A 69 -10.54 16.89 -8.14
C THR A 69 -11.94 17.03 -8.76
N LEU A 70 -12.74 15.96 -8.80
CA LEU A 70 -14.09 16.00 -9.36
C LEU A 70 -15.05 16.75 -8.41
N GLN A 71 -15.51 17.94 -8.80
CA GLN A 71 -16.41 18.80 -8.02
C GLN A 71 -17.92 18.52 -8.26
N GLY A 72 -18.28 17.39 -8.89
CA GLY A 72 -19.65 17.05 -9.31
C GLY A 72 -20.45 16.14 -8.36
N LEU A 73 -21.63 15.69 -8.80
CA LEU A 73 -22.42 14.63 -8.15
C LEU A 73 -21.64 13.31 -8.02
N GLU A 74 -20.77 13.02 -8.97
CA GLU A 74 -19.84 11.88 -8.95
C GLU A 74 -18.74 12.08 -7.90
N GLY A 75 -18.26 13.31 -7.72
CA GLY A 75 -17.35 13.69 -6.64
C GLY A 75 -17.94 13.46 -5.25
N LYS A 76 -19.24 13.69 -5.04
CA LYS A 76 -19.91 13.37 -3.75
C LYS A 76 -20.10 11.87 -3.52
N LEU A 77 -20.11 11.06 -4.58
CA LEU A 77 -20.21 9.60 -4.51
C LEU A 77 -18.85 8.94 -4.23
N PHE A 78 -17.76 9.53 -4.74
CA PHE A 78 -16.38 9.05 -4.60
C PHE A 78 -15.53 9.80 -3.55
N SER A 79 -15.91 11.00 -3.13
CA SER A 79 -15.27 11.74 -2.02
C SER A 79 -15.26 11.02 -0.67
N PRO A 80 -16.18 10.08 -0.38
CA PRO A 80 -16.07 9.23 0.79
C PRO A 80 -15.22 7.98 0.55
N VAL A 81 -14.81 7.69 -0.68
CA VAL A 81 -14.07 6.48 -1.10
C VAL A 81 -12.59 6.82 -1.32
N ALA A 82 -12.33 8.04 -1.79
CA ALA A 82 -11.02 8.67 -1.86
C ALA A 82 -10.61 9.33 -0.55
#